data_AF-A0A817PYM6-F1
#
_entry.id   AF-A0A817PYM6-F1
#
_cell.length_a   1.000
_cell.length_b   1.000
_cell.length_c   1.000
_cell.angle_alpha   90.00
_cell.angle_beta   90.00
_cell.angle_gamma   90.00
#
_symmetry.space_group_name_H-M   'P 1'
#
loop_
_entity.id
_entity.type
_entity.pdbx_description
1 polymer ?
#
loop_
_entity_poly.entity_id
_entity_poly.type
_entity_poly.pdbx_seq_one_letter_code
_entity_poly.pdbx_strand_id
1 'polypeptide(L)'
;MGRGGARQGDRGSYRMVLLDKDLEWVLDAAWEEDIPKITGSALYAALNKARNTLYESKCAAKEVGIEQCRREHQASRNFMNALSEGKMDIIKRFLFNQNRGANINSGSSCTLLLMDATDSMSSLFSATKDTAGTMFEHTSVVLEEKGLSKDVFSMQFAVYRNYSSRDNKILEVSSWETKANNLRAFMNTISPERGHLNVAIEVGLWHAVKESELEDSISQVILIGNASANTQQEVLEKRAHFGEAYWKQTKSYYL
;
A
#
# COMPACT_ATOMS: atom_id res chain seq x y z
N MET A 1 2.72 20.99 -9.56
CA MET A 1 4.12 21.48 -9.60
C MET A 1 4.16 22.91 -9.09
N GLY A 2 4.85 23.18 -7.99
CA GLY A 2 5.04 24.54 -7.48
C GLY A 2 5.88 25.36 -8.45
N ARG A 3 5.26 26.30 -9.16
CA ARG A 3 5.97 27.26 -10.00
C ARG A 3 6.45 28.41 -9.12
N GLY A 4 7.77 28.49 -8.95
CA GLY A 4 8.53 29.71 -8.75
C GLY A 4 8.11 30.61 -7.61
N GLY A 5 8.69 30.38 -6.42
CA GLY A 5 8.94 31.46 -5.46
C GLY A 5 10.00 32.41 -6.01
N ALA A 6 9.67 33.17 -7.05
CA ALA A 6 10.51 34.24 -7.55
C ALA A 6 10.07 35.54 -6.88
N ARG A 7 10.94 36.08 -6.02
CA ARG A 7 10.92 37.44 -5.44
C ARG A 7 10.05 37.64 -4.19
N GLN A 8 10.49 37.09 -3.05
CA GLN A 8 10.14 37.69 -1.76
C GLN A 8 10.84 39.06 -1.65
N GLY A 9 10.08 40.16 -1.69
CA GLY A 9 10.59 41.50 -1.37
C GLY A 9 10.11 42.65 -2.26
N ASP A 10 9.54 42.36 -3.43
CA ASP A 10 9.08 43.42 -4.36
C ASP A 10 7.66 43.90 -4.01
N ARG A 11 7.44 45.23 -4.08
CA ARG A 11 6.09 45.82 -4.00
C ARG A 11 5.30 45.49 -5.27
N GLY A 12 4.24 44.70 -5.11
CA GLY A 12 3.28 44.35 -6.16
C GLY A 12 2.09 43.58 -5.58
N SER A 13 1.01 43.47 -6.36
CA SER A 13 -0.11 42.58 -6.04
C SER A 13 0.12 41.21 -6.70
N TYR A 14 -0.03 40.15 -5.91
CA TYR A 14 0.06 38.78 -6.39
C TYR A 14 -1.36 38.25 -6.61
N ARG A 15 -1.56 37.54 -7.72
CA ARG A 15 -2.79 36.79 -7.98
C ARG A 15 -2.44 35.32 -8.12
N MET A 16 -3.06 34.50 -7.29
CA MET A 16 -3.04 33.05 -7.47
C MET A 16 -4.10 32.69 -8.49
N VAL A 17 -3.70 32.04 -9.58
CA VAL A 17 -4.60 31.50 -10.59
C VAL A 17 -4.59 29.99 -10.40
N LEU A 18 -5.71 29.43 -9.95
CA LEU A 18 -5.95 27.99 -10.00
C LEU A 18 -6.56 27.65 -11.35
N LEU A 19 -6.08 26.57 -11.97
CA LEU A 19 -6.70 26.00 -13.15
C LEU A 19 -7.77 24.99 -12.71
N ASP A 20 -8.79 24.81 -13.54
CA ASP A 20 -9.86 23.84 -13.27
C ASP A 20 -9.31 22.42 -13.08
N LYS A 21 -8.30 22.06 -13.87
CA LYS A 21 -7.56 20.79 -13.73
C LYS A 21 -6.87 20.64 -12.37
N ASP A 22 -6.47 21.74 -11.74
CA ASP A 22 -5.85 21.70 -10.40
C ASP A 22 -6.89 21.40 -9.30
N LEU A 23 -8.19 21.32 -9.61
CA LEU A 23 -9.25 20.95 -8.69
C LEU A 23 -9.59 19.45 -8.74
N GLU A 24 -9.03 18.69 -9.68
CA GLU A 24 -9.20 17.23 -9.81
C GLU A 24 -8.89 16.50 -8.50
N TRP A 25 -7.85 16.89 -7.77
CA TRP A 25 -7.51 16.22 -6.50
C TRP A 25 -8.53 16.46 -5.36
N VAL A 26 -9.39 17.48 -5.48
CA VAL A 26 -10.43 17.81 -4.49
C VAL A 26 -11.80 17.27 -4.91
N LEU A 27 -12.10 17.33 -6.21
CA LEU A 27 -13.40 16.96 -6.79
C LEU A 27 -13.40 15.57 -7.43
N ASP A 28 -12.26 14.88 -7.44
CA ASP A 28 -12.05 13.55 -8.03
C ASP A 28 -12.37 13.54 -9.54
N ALA A 29 -12.56 12.36 -10.14
CA ALA A 29 -12.81 12.18 -11.58
C ALA A 29 -14.04 12.95 -12.12
N ALA A 30 -14.96 13.40 -11.27
CA ALA A 30 -16.15 14.16 -11.66
C ALA A 30 -15.91 15.68 -11.78
N TRP A 31 -14.67 16.15 -11.61
CA TRP A 31 -14.34 17.58 -11.58
C TRP A 31 -14.80 18.36 -12.82
N GLU A 32 -14.74 17.76 -14.02
CA GLU A 32 -15.19 18.40 -15.27
C GLU A 32 -16.70 18.66 -15.29
N GLU A 33 -17.48 17.79 -14.66
CA GLU A 33 -18.93 17.93 -14.58
C GLU A 33 -19.36 18.85 -13.42
N ASP A 34 -18.60 18.88 -12.34
CA ASP A 34 -18.98 19.56 -11.10
C ASP A 34 -18.56 21.02 -11.06
N ILE A 35 -17.46 21.40 -11.71
CA ILE A 35 -17.03 22.81 -11.80
C ILE A 35 -18.10 23.70 -12.45
N PRO A 36 -18.71 23.35 -13.60
CA PRO A 36 -19.75 24.17 -14.21
C PRO A 36 -20.99 24.34 -13.33
N LYS A 37 -21.29 23.37 -12.45
CA LYS A 37 -22.45 23.38 -11.54
C LYS A 37 -22.24 24.30 -10.34
N ILE A 38 -20.99 24.65 -10.02
CA ILE A 38 -20.61 25.40 -8.84
C ILE A 38 -20.00 26.74 -9.27
N THR A 39 -20.82 27.78 -9.43
CA THR A 39 -20.34 29.10 -9.87
C THR A 39 -20.62 30.21 -8.85
N GLY A 40 -19.86 31.30 -8.96
CA GLY A 40 -20.05 32.51 -8.15
C GLY A 40 -19.67 32.35 -6.68
N SER A 41 -20.47 32.93 -5.78
CA SER A 41 -20.19 32.98 -4.34
C SER A 41 -20.23 31.61 -3.64
N ALA A 42 -20.87 30.61 -4.26
CA ALA A 42 -20.96 29.24 -3.73
C ALA A 42 -19.69 28.40 -3.99
N LEU A 43 -18.84 28.83 -4.93
CA LEU A 43 -17.62 28.11 -5.33
C LEU A 43 -16.71 27.80 -4.16
N TYR A 44 -16.37 28.83 -3.37
CA TYR A 44 -15.47 28.64 -2.24
C TYR A 44 -16.06 27.70 -1.18
N ALA A 45 -17.36 27.83 -0.88
CA ALA A 45 -18.03 27.01 0.12
C ALA A 45 -18.07 25.53 -0.30
N ALA A 46 -18.38 25.26 -1.57
CA ALA A 46 -18.42 23.90 -2.11
C ALA A 46 -17.03 23.25 -2.16
N LEU A 47 -16.00 23.99 -2.64
CA LEU A 47 -14.62 23.52 -2.62
C LEU A 47 -14.12 23.27 -1.20
N ASN A 48 -14.45 24.14 -0.25
CA ASN A 48 -14.09 23.96 1.15
C ASN A 48 -14.76 22.72 1.76
N LYS A 49 -16.03 22.46 1.44
CA LYS A 49 -16.75 21.26 1.88
C LYS A 49 -16.12 19.99 1.31
N ALA A 50 -15.89 19.94 -0.01
CA ALA A 50 -15.24 18.80 -0.66
C ALA A 50 -13.84 18.52 -0.08
N ARG A 51 -13.06 19.58 0.14
CA ARG A 51 -11.76 19.51 0.81
C ARG A 51 -11.89 18.93 2.23
N ASN A 52 -12.83 19.40 3.03
CA ASN A 52 -13.03 18.89 4.38
C ASN A 52 -13.41 17.41 4.38
N THR A 53 -14.34 16.99 3.52
CA THR A 53 -14.71 15.57 3.37
C THR A 53 -13.52 14.71 2.97
N LEU A 54 -12.69 15.18 2.04
CA LEU A 54 -11.46 14.49 1.65
C LEU A 54 -10.49 14.33 2.84
N TYR A 55 -10.28 15.39 3.63
CA TYR A 55 -9.39 15.34 4.79
C TYR A 55 -9.97 14.53 5.95
N GLU A 56 -11.29 14.57 6.17
CA GLU A 56 -11.98 13.73 7.15
C GLU A 56 -11.78 12.25 6.83
N SER A 57 -11.96 11.85 5.56
CA SER A 57 -11.67 10.49 5.08
C SER A 57 -10.20 10.11 5.29
N LYS A 58 -9.25 11.00 4.92
CA LYS A 58 -7.82 10.79 5.17
C LYS A 58 -7.47 10.68 6.65
N CYS A 59 -8.15 11.42 7.52
CA CYS A 59 -7.94 11.38 8.96
C CYS A 59 -8.51 10.10 9.58
N ALA A 60 -9.72 9.68 9.18
CA ALA A 60 -10.33 8.44 9.63
C ALA A 60 -9.47 7.22 9.25
N ALA A 61 -8.92 7.20 8.02
CA ALA A 61 -8.01 6.16 7.60
C ALA A 61 -6.70 6.10 8.43
N LYS A 62 -6.24 7.24 8.96
CA LYS A 62 -5.06 7.29 9.84
C LYS A 62 -5.36 6.82 11.26
N GLU A 63 -6.61 6.90 11.71
CA GLU A 63 -7.01 6.48 13.07
C GLU A 63 -6.74 4.99 13.30
N VAL A 64 -6.94 4.15 12.27
CA VAL A 64 -6.63 2.71 12.30
C VAL A 64 -5.14 2.48 12.58
N GLY A 65 -4.25 3.19 11.86
CA GLY A 65 -2.80 3.11 12.08
C GLY A 65 -2.37 3.64 13.45
N ILE A 66 -3.03 4.70 13.96
CA ILE A 66 -2.77 5.27 15.29
C ILE A 66 -3.13 4.26 16.39
N GLU A 67 -4.30 3.63 16.33
CA GLU A 67 -4.69 2.63 17.33
C GLU A 67 -3.79 1.39 17.29
N GLN A 68 -3.34 0.98 16.10
CA GLN A 68 -2.35 -0.09 15.99
C GLN A 68 -1.04 0.28 16.68
N CYS A 69 -0.48 1.44 16.36
CA CYS A 69 0.75 1.93 16.96
C CYS A 69 0.61 2.06 18.49
N ARG A 70 -0.57 2.46 18.97
CA ARG A 70 -0.87 2.55 20.41
C ARG A 70 -0.84 1.19 21.08
N ARG A 71 -1.43 0.15 20.45
CA ARG A 71 -1.39 -1.23 20.96
C ARG A 71 0.04 -1.77 21.03
N GLU A 72 0.83 -1.60 19.97
CA GLU A 72 2.23 -2.04 19.93
C GLU A 72 3.10 -1.31 20.96
N HIS A 73 2.91 0.01 21.10
CA HIS A 73 3.59 0.81 22.10
C HIS A 73 3.27 0.32 23.52
N GLN A 74 1.99 0.07 23.82
CA GLN A 74 1.57 -0.44 25.13
C GLN A 74 2.15 -1.82 25.40
N ALA A 75 2.16 -2.72 24.42
CA ALA A 75 2.75 -4.05 24.54
C ALA A 75 4.26 -3.97 24.83
N SER A 76 4.97 -3.08 24.11
CA SER A 76 6.40 -2.85 24.32
C SER A 76 6.69 -2.23 25.68
N ARG A 77 5.87 -1.28 26.14
CA ARG A 77 5.99 -0.67 27.46
C ARG A 77 5.76 -1.68 28.58
N ASN A 78 4.74 -2.54 28.45
CA ASN A 78 4.48 -3.62 29.39
C ASN A 78 5.66 -4.60 29.45
N PHE A 79 6.27 -4.91 28.32
CA PHE A 79 7.48 -5.75 28.26
C PHE A 79 8.66 -5.09 28.98
N MET A 80 8.94 -3.80 28.73
CA MET A 80 10.03 -3.08 29.40
C MET A 80 9.82 -2.99 30.92
N ASN A 81 8.58 -2.76 31.37
CA ASN A 81 8.25 -2.77 32.80
C ASN A 81 8.47 -4.16 33.40
N ALA A 82 7.99 -5.22 32.74
CA ALA A 82 8.20 -6.60 33.19
C ALA A 82 9.69 -6.96 33.26
N LEU A 83 10.52 -6.44 32.34
CA LEU A 83 11.98 -6.59 32.37
C LEU A 83 12.59 -5.91 33.60
N SER A 84 12.18 -4.67 33.89
CA SER A 84 12.67 -3.93 35.06
C SER A 84 12.24 -4.55 36.40
N GLU A 85 11.09 -5.21 36.43
CA GLU A 85 10.52 -5.86 37.61
C GLU A 85 10.93 -7.34 37.75
N GLY A 86 11.73 -7.88 36.82
CA GLY A 86 12.20 -9.27 36.85
C GLY A 86 11.09 -10.32 36.63
N LYS A 87 9.97 -9.97 36.00
CA LYS A 87 8.83 -10.86 35.76
C LYS A 87 9.08 -11.82 34.60
N MET A 88 9.91 -12.84 34.85
CA MET A 88 10.41 -13.77 33.83
C MET A 88 9.34 -14.51 33.03
N ASP A 89 8.20 -14.84 33.63
CA ASP A 89 7.12 -15.55 32.91
C ASP A 89 6.49 -14.71 31.81
N ILE A 90 6.30 -13.40 32.07
CA ILE A 90 5.76 -12.45 31.09
C ILE A 90 6.77 -12.25 29.96
N ILE A 91 8.05 -12.09 30.31
CA ILE A 91 9.16 -11.92 29.36
C ILE A 91 9.26 -13.14 28.44
N LYS A 92 9.30 -14.35 29.01
CA LYS A 92 9.38 -15.61 28.24
C LYS A 92 8.18 -15.76 27.31
N ARG A 93 6.96 -15.50 27.79
CA ARG A 93 5.75 -15.59 26.95
C ARG A 93 5.76 -14.58 25.81
N PHE A 94 6.18 -13.33 26.06
CA PHE A 94 6.30 -12.31 25.03
C PHE A 94 7.32 -12.71 23.96
N LEU A 95 8.53 -13.09 24.38
CA LEU A 95 9.60 -13.51 23.48
C LEU A 95 9.23 -14.78 22.70
N PHE A 96 8.58 -15.75 23.35
CA PHE A 96 8.08 -16.95 22.69
C PHE A 96 7.10 -16.58 21.57
N ASN A 97 6.12 -15.71 21.83
CA ASN A 97 5.14 -15.31 20.81
C ASN A 97 5.80 -14.56 19.64
N GLN A 98 6.74 -13.65 19.93
CA GLN A 98 7.45 -12.92 18.88
C GLN A 98 8.37 -13.84 18.05
N ASN A 99 9.08 -14.76 18.70
CA ASN A 99 10.09 -15.61 18.07
C ASN A 99 9.56 -16.97 17.58
N ARG A 100 8.29 -17.30 17.82
CA ARG A 100 7.69 -18.57 17.36
C ARG A 100 7.86 -18.71 15.84
N GLY A 101 8.52 -19.75 15.34
CA GLY A 101 8.59 -19.99 13.89
C GLY A 101 7.21 -20.31 13.30
N ALA A 102 7.09 -20.35 11.98
CA ALA A 102 5.90 -20.89 11.32
C ALA A 102 5.78 -22.39 11.64
N ASN A 103 4.61 -22.85 12.09
CA ASN A 103 4.35 -24.30 12.14
C ASN A 103 4.04 -24.80 10.73
N ILE A 104 4.70 -25.88 10.33
CA ILE A 104 4.47 -26.55 9.07
C ILE A 104 3.21 -27.41 9.24
N ASN A 105 2.03 -26.85 8.96
CA ASN A 105 0.78 -27.59 8.98
C ASN A 105 0.26 -27.79 7.56
N SER A 106 -0.05 -29.04 7.21
CA SER A 106 -0.63 -29.44 5.93
C SER A 106 -2.10 -29.04 5.86
N GLY A 107 -2.41 -27.97 5.13
CA GLY A 107 -3.77 -27.44 4.97
C GLY A 107 -3.82 -25.91 4.92
N SER A 108 -2.77 -25.26 4.46
CA SER A 108 -2.64 -23.80 4.54
C SER A 108 -3.50 -23.08 3.51
N SER A 109 -4.23 -22.06 3.96
CA SER A 109 -4.86 -21.07 3.08
C SER A 109 -3.85 -19.98 2.75
N CYS A 110 -3.36 -19.98 1.51
CA CYS A 110 -2.36 -19.05 1.02
C CYS A 110 -3.04 -17.88 0.29
N THR A 111 -3.00 -16.68 0.88
CA THR A 111 -3.52 -15.45 0.26
C THR A 111 -2.38 -14.60 -0.29
N LEU A 112 -2.38 -14.34 -1.59
CA LEU A 112 -1.47 -13.37 -2.23
C LEU A 112 -2.16 -12.01 -2.34
N LEU A 113 -1.55 -10.97 -1.77
CA LEU A 113 -2.02 -9.60 -1.89
C LEU A 113 -1.13 -8.84 -2.89
N LEU A 114 -1.72 -8.49 -4.03
CA LEU A 114 -1.10 -7.67 -5.07
C LEU A 114 -1.47 -6.20 -4.83
N MET A 115 -0.47 -5.33 -4.67
CA MET A 115 -0.69 -3.91 -4.42
C MET A 115 0.06 -3.03 -5.42
N ASP A 116 -0.65 -2.06 -5.98
CA ASP A 116 -0.08 -0.95 -6.74
C ASP A 116 0.70 0.00 -5.80
N ALA A 117 1.99 0.22 -6.11
CA ALA A 117 2.84 1.20 -5.44
C ALA A 117 3.28 2.35 -6.34
N THR A 118 2.40 2.82 -7.21
CA THR A 118 2.61 4.08 -7.93
C THR A 118 2.24 5.30 -7.09
N ASP A 119 2.78 6.47 -7.44
CA ASP A 119 2.54 7.74 -6.72
C ASP A 119 1.05 8.11 -6.57
N SER A 120 0.19 7.67 -7.50
CA SER A 120 -1.27 7.87 -7.41
C SER A 120 -1.86 7.18 -6.18
N MET A 121 -1.27 6.09 -5.71
CA MET A 121 -1.68 5.36 -4.51
C MET A 121 -1.15 6.00 -3.22
N SER A 122 -0.31 7.04 -3.27
CA SER A 122 0.37 7.62 -2.09
C SER A 122 -0.56 7.97 -0.93
N SER A 123 -1.76 8.46 -1.21
CA SER A 123 -2.77 8.80 -0.20
C SER A 123 -3.43 7.58 0.44
N LEU A 124 -3.56 6.48 -0.31
CA LEU A 124 -4.17 5.22 0.11
C LEU A 124 -3.13 4.20 0.59
N PHE A 125 -1.85 4.50 0.39
CA PHE A 125 -0.76 3.56 0.57
C PHE A 125 -0.63 3.09 2.03
N SER A 126 -0.63 4.03 2.98
CA SER A 126 -0.59 3.72 4.41
C SER A 126 -1.85 2.98 4.84
N ALA A 127 -3.02 3.48 4.44
CA ALA A 127 -4.30 2.88 4.80
C ALA A 127 -4.43 1.43 4.31
N THR A 128 -3.92 1.15 3.11
CA THR A 128 -3.92 -0.20 2.53
C THR A 128 -3.03 -1.14 3.34
N LYS A 129 -1.81 -0.71 3.69
CA LYS A 129 -0.89 -1.50 4.52
C LYS A 129 -1.47 -1.78 5.91
N ASP A 130 -2.05 -0.77 6.53
CA ASP A 130 -2.67 -0.90 7.85
C ASP A 130 -3.85 -1.87 7.79
N THR A 131 -4.72 -1.72 6.78
CA THR A 131 -5.87 -2.61 6.57
C THR A 131 -5.44 -4.04 6.28
N ALA A 132 -4.42 -4.26 5.45
CA ALA A 132 -3.86 -5.58 5.19
C ALA A 132 -3.32 -6.23 6.48
N GLY A 133 -2.61 -5.45 7.30
CA GLY A 133 -2.12 -5.89 8.62
C GLY A 133 -3.27 -6.24 9.57
N THR A 134 -4.30 -5.40 9.67
CA THR A 134 -5.48 -5.66 10.50
C THR A 134 -6.26 -6.87 10.00
N MET A 135 -6.42 -7.04 8.68
CA MET A 135 -7.07 -8.20 8.08
C MET A 135 -6.34 -9.49 8.47
N PHE A 136 -5.01 -9.51 8.40
CA PHE A 136 -4.20 -10.65 8.83
C PHE A 136 -4.42 -10.92 10.33
N GLU A 137 -4.25 -9.91 11.19
CA GLU A 137 -4.44 -10.06 12.64
C GLU A 137 -5.83 -10.60 12.99
N HIS A 138 -6.89 -10.05 12.39
CA HIS A 138 -8.26 -10.50 12.59
C HIS A 138 -8.47 -11.94 12.11
N THR A 139 -7.93 -12.30 10.94
CA THR A 139 -8.01 -13.67 10.42
C THR A 139 -7.38 -14.66 11.41
N SER A 140 -6.23 -14.28 11.98
CA SER A 140 -5.53 -15.10 12.99
C SER A 140 -6.35 -15.29 14.27
N VAL A 141 -7.06 -14.25 14.74
CA VAL A 141 -7.95 -14.33 15.91
C VAL A 141 -9.14 -15.25 15.62
N VAL A 142 -9.79 -15.08 14.48
CA VAL A 142 -10.95 -15.90 14.08
C VAL A 142 -10.57 -17.38 13.95
N LEU A 143 -9.37 -17.68 13.45
CA LEU A 143 -8.87 -19.06 13.38
C LEU A 143 -8.70 -19.68 14.77
N GLU A 144 -8.12 -18.94 15.72
CA GLU A 144 -7.99 -19.41 17.11
C GLU A 144 -9.34 -19.64 17.78
N GLU A 145 -10.31 -18.74 17.58
CA GLU A 145 -11.68 -18.88 18.11
C GLU A 145 -12.37 -20.15 17.59
N LYS A 146 -12.03 -20.59 16.37
CA LYS A 146 -12.51 -21.84 15.78
C LYS A 146 -11.66 -23.07 16.13
N GLY A 147 -10.66 -22.92 17.01
CA GLY A 147 -9.76 -24.00 17.40
C GLY A 147 -8.75 -24.42 16.32
N LEU A 148 -8.56 -23.60 15.29
CA LEU A 148 -7.56 -23.81 14.24
C LEU A 148 -6.25 -23.12 14.62
N SER A 149 -5.13 -23.67 14.15
CA SER A 149 -3.83 -23.01 14.32
C SER A 149 -3.75 -21.76 13.44
N LYS A 150 -3.22 -20.66 13.98
CA LYS A 150 -2.88 -19.44 13.21
C LYS A 150 -1.99 -19.72 12.01
N ASP A 151 -1.14 -20.73 12.13
CA ASP A 151 -0.17 -21.13 11.09
C ASP A 151 -0.83 -21.79 9.87
N VAL A 152 -2.15 -22.06 9.92
CA VAL A 152 -2.94 -22.54 8.77
C VAL A 152 -3.20 -21.42 7.76
N PHE A 153 -2.97 -20.16 8.12
CA PHE A 153 -3.14 -19.05 7.19
C PHE A 153 -1.80 -18.39 6.92
N SER A 154 -1.44 -18.29 5.65
CA SER A 154 -0.25 -17.59 5.20
C SER A 154 -0.63 -16.49 4.21
N MET A 155 0.15 -15.41 4.23
CA MET A 155 -0.02 -14.31 3.32
C MET A 155 1.31 -13.88 2.74
N GLN A 156 1.32 -13.60 1.44
CA GLN A 156 2.42 -12.95 0.74
C GLN A 156 1.95 -11.59 0.24
N PHE A 157 2.82 -10.59 0.35
CA PHE A 157 2.59 -9.25 -0.16
C PHE A 157 3.48 -9.04 -1.38
N ALA A 158 2.88 -8.77 -2.54
CA ALA A 158 3.59 -8.46 -3.77
C ALA A 158 3.19 -7.06 -4.24
N VAL A 159 4.19 -6.23 -4.46
CA VAL A 159 4.03 -4.84 -4.84
C VAL A 159 4.48 -4.68 -6.26
N TYR A 160 3.54 -4.33 -7.14
CA TYR A 160 3.84 -4.05 -8.54
C TYR A 160 3.84 -2.54 -8.80
N ARG A 161 4.65 -2.14 -9.76
CA ARG A 161 4.75 -0.75 -10.22
C ARG A 161 4.56 -0.68 -11.73
N ASN A 162 5.47 -0.02 -12.43
CA ASN A 162 5.36 0.19 -13.86
C ASN A 162 6.72 0.01 -14.54
N TYR A 163 6.74 -0.08 -15.87
CA TYR A 163 7.98 -0.21 -16.65
C TYR A 163 8.87 1.04 -16.62
N SER A 164 8.44 2.11 -15.97
CA SER A 164 9.30 3.25 -15.60
C SER A 164 10.21 2.94 -14.39
N SER A 165 9.92 1.90 -13.62
CA SER A 165 10.76 1.41 -12.52
C SER A 165 11.79 0.41 -13.05
N ARG A 166 12.92 0.28 -12.33
CA ARG A 166 13.94 -0.75 -12.62
C ARG A 166 13.38 -2.14 -12.34
N ASP A 167 13.97 -3.19 -12.91
CA ASP A 167 13.53 -4.58 -12.74
C ASP A 167 13.44 -5.04 -11.27
N ASN A 168 14.33 -4.58 -10.41
CA ASN A 168 14.26 -4.90 -8.97
C ASN A 168 13.17 -4.12 -8.20
N LYS A 169 12.47 -3.20 -8.86
CA LYS A 169 11.43 -2.34 -8.31
C LYS A 169 10.10 -2.47 -9.04
N ILE A 170 10.07 -3.05 -10.23
CA ILE A 170 8.83 -3.30 -10.96
C ILE A 170 7.94 -4.28 -10.18
N LEU A 171 8.55 -5.23 -9.48
CA LEU A 171 7.92 -6.17 -8.57
C LEU A 171 8.79 -6.38 -7.33
N GLU A 172 8.24 -6.12 -6.15
CA GLU A 172 8.87 -6.45 -4.85
C GLU A 172 7.95 -7.40 -4.10
N VAL A 173 8.47 -8.54 -3.65
CA VAL A 173 7.66 -9.63 -3.07
C VAL A 173 8.20 -10.00 -1.69
N SER A 174 7.32 -10.21 -0.72
CA SER A 174 7.68 -10.75 0.59
C SER A 174 7.83 -12.27 0.56
N SER A 175 8.42 -12.85 1.60
CA SER A 175 8.19 -14.26 1.92
C SER A 175 6.71 -14.53 2.21
N TRP A 176 6.30 -15.79 2.10
CA TRP A 176 5.05 -16.26 2.70
C TRP A 176 5.16 -16.17 4.21
N GLU A 177 4.29 -15.38 4.84
CA GLU A 177 4.31 -15.13 6.28
C GLU A 177 3.06 -15.71 6.93
N THR A 178 3.22 -16.36 8.09
CA THR A 178 2.10 -16.74 8.98
C THR A 178 1.88 -15.73 10.10
N LYS A 179 2.65 -14.63 10.10
CA LYS A 179 2.59 -13.57 11.10
C LYS A 179 2.47 -12.19 10.47
N ALA A 180 1.46 -11.45 10.93
CA ALA A 180 1.23 -10.07 10.52
C ALA A 180 2.44 -9.13 10.73
N ASN A 181 3.20 -9.31 11.83
CA ASN A 181 4.35 -8.45 12.14
C ASN A 181 5.48 -8.54 11.10
N ASN A 182 5.77 -9.75 10.59
CA ASN A 182 6.80 -9.95 9.57
C ASN A 182 6.37 -9.31 8.25
N LEU A 183 5.10 -9.49 7.88
CA LEU A 183 4.53 -8.85 6.70
C LEU A 183 4.56 -7.32 6.83
N ARG A 184 4.25 -6.77 8.02
CA ARG A 184 4.33 -5.33 8.31
C ARG A 184 5.76 -4.81 8.21
N ALA A 185 6.75 -5.57 8.69
CA ALA A 185 8.16 -5.21 8.54
C ALA A 185 8.55 -5.07 7.06
N PHE A 186 8.14 -6.01 6.20
CA PHE A 186 8.31 -5.88 4.75
C PHE A 186 7.57 -4.66 4.19
N MET A 187 6.27 -4.52 4.50
CA MET A 187 5.45 -3.40 4.00
C MET A 187 6.06 -2.04 4.37
N ASN A 188 6.69 -1.89 5.54
CA ASN A 188 7.33 -0.64 5.96
C ASN A 188 8.56 -0.27 5.13
N THR A 189 9.21 -1.24 4.45
CA THR A 189 10.33 -0.96 3.54
C THR A 189 9.87 -0.43 2.18
N ILE A 190 8.61 -0.66 1.82
CA ILE A 190 8.06 -0.28 0.52
C ILE A 190 7.61 1.18 0.56
N SER A 191 8.00 1.94 -0.45
CA SER A 191 7.49 3.29 -0.70
C SER A 191 6.86 3.37 -2.10
N PRO A 192 5.87 4.25 -2.31
CA PRO A 192 5.35 4.51 -3.64
C PRO A 192 6.46 5.16 -4.50
N GLU A 193 6.49 4.81 -5.78
CA GLU A 193 7.37 5.44 -6.77
C GLU A 193 6.57 6.06 -7.91
N ARG A 194 7.21 6.96 -8.66
CA ARG A 194 6.61 7.58 -9.84
C ARG A 194 6.09 6.53 -10.81
N GLY A 195 4.80 6.63 -11.11
CA GLY A 195 4.13 5.88 -12.16
C GLY A 195 3.26 6.82 -12.99
N HIS A 196 3.08 6.49 -14.26
CA HIS A 196 2.25 7.25 -15.19
C HIS A 196 1.00 6.46 -15.57
N LEU A 197 -0.17 7.00 -15.22
CA LEU A 197 -1.49 6.51 -15.65
C LEU A 197 -1.65 5.01 -15.36
N ASN A 198 -1.78 4.20 -16.42
CA ASN A 198 -1.89 2.75 -16.34
C ASN A 198 -0.63 2.10 -15.76
N VAL A 199 -0.80 0.96 -15.10
CA VAL A 199 0.24 0.30 -14.30
C VAL A 199 0.45 -1.15 -14.75
N ALA A 200 1.58 -1.73 -14.35
CA ALA A 200 1.98 -3.07 -14.80
C ALA A 200 1.35 -4.16 -13.91
N ILE A 201 0.00 -4.22 -13.90
CA ILE A 201 -0.78 -5.20 -13.13
C ILE A 201 -0.42 -6.63 -13.54
N GLU A 202 -0.16 -6.83 -14.82
CA GLU A 202 0.21 -8.11 -15.42
C GLU A 202 1.47 -8.72 -14.77
N VAL A 203 2.38 -7.89 -14.28
CA VAL A 203 3.59 -8.34 -13.57
C VAL A 203 3.22 -9.01 -12.24
N GLY A 204 2.28 -8.41 -11.50
CA GLY A 204 1.76 -8.99 -10.26
C GLY A 204 0.95 -10.26 -10.50
N LEU A 205 0.10 -10.26 -11.52
CA LEU A 205 -0.70 -11.44 -11.88
C LEU A 205 0.15 -12.60 -12.39
N TRP A 206 1.22 -12.33 -13.13
CA TRP A 206 2.15 -13.38 -13.55
C TRP A 206 2.90 -14.01 -12.37
N HIS A 207 3.29 -13.20 -11.38
CA HIS A 207 3.83 -13.73 -10.12
C HIS A 207 2.81 -14.66 -9.44
N ALA A 208 1.54 -14.27 -9.40
CA ALA A 208 0.46 -15.12 -8.88
C ALA A 208 0.34 -16.45 -9.63
N VAL A 209 0.44 -16.44 -10.97
CA VAL A 209 0.42 -17.68 -11.77
C VAL A 209 1.58 -18.58 -11.38
N LYS A 210 2.79 -18.05 -11.26
CA LYS A 210 3.97 -18.83 -10.86
C LYS A 210 3.85 -19.46 -9.48
N GLU A 211 3.39 -18.70 -8.51
CA GLU A 211 3.18 -19.21 -7.15
C GLU A 211 2.03 -20.23 -7.10
N SER A 212 1.05 -20.16 -8.01
CA SER A 212 -0.03 -21.14 -8.10
C SER A 212 0.41 -22.52 -8.62
N GLU A 213 1.57 -22.60 -9.29
CA GLU A 213 2.15 -23.85 -9.80
C GLU A 213 2.96 -24.60 -8.72
N LEU A 214 3.15 -24.01 -7.54
CA LEU A 214 3.84 -24.63 -6.40
C LEU A 214 2.92 -25.60 -5.64
N GLU A 215 3.51 -26.55 -4.89
CA GLU A 215 2.75 -27.54 -4.10
C GLU A 215 1.79 -26.90 -3.09
N ASP A 216 2.21 -25.79 -2.46
CA ASP A 216 1.37 -24.96 -1.59
C ASP A 216 0.67 -23.86 -2.41
N SER A 217 -0.29 -24.28 -3.25
CA SER A 217 -0.94 -23.38 -4.21
C SER A 217 -1.68 -22.21 -3.55
N ILE A 218 -1.66 -21.06 -4.22
CA ILE A 218 -2.45 -19.89 -3.83
C ILE A 218 -3.93 -20.24 -3.78
N SER A 219 -4.58 -19.97 -2.65
CA SER A 219 -6.02 -20.14 -2.48
C SER A 219 -6.79 -18.90 -2.93
N GLN A 220 -6.19 -17.72 -2.79
CA GLN A 220 -6.83 -16.44 -3.11
C GLN A 220 -5.83 -15.38 -3.54
N VAL A 221 -6.19 -14.59 -4.55
CA VAL A 221 -5.48 -13.36 -4.93
C VAL A 221 -6.37 -12.15 -4.62
N ILE A 222 -5.83 -11.17 -3.90
CA ILE A 222 -6.47 -9.86 -3.68
C ILE A 222 -5.68 -8.82 -4.46
N LEU A 223 -6.32 -8.15 -5.41
CA LEU A 223 -5.71 -7.09 -6.21
C LEU A 223 -6.18 -5.72 -5.70
N ILE A 224 -5.23 -4.85 -5.36
CA ILE A 224 -5.48 -3.48 -4.88
C ILE A 224 -4.72 -2.49 -5.76
N GLY A 225 -5.46 -1.68 -6.52
CA GLY A 225 -4.89 -0.60 -7.32
C GLY A 225 -5.96 0.43 -7.70
N ASN A 226 -5.51 1.61 -8.14
CA ASN A 226 -6.38 2.70 -8.55
C ASN A 226 -6.24 3.07 -10.05
N ALA A 227 -5.54 2.24 -10.81
CA ALA A 227 -5.29 2.44 -12.24
C ALA A 227 -5.53 1.14 -13.03
N SER A 228 -5.77 1.28 -14.34
CA SER A 228 -5.94 0.15 -15.26
C SER A 228 -4.60 -0.47 -15.66
N ALA A 229 -4.64 -1.67 -16.23
CA ALA A 229 -3.45 -2.31 -16.81
C ALA A 229 -2.93 -1.53 -18.03
N ASN A 230 -1.62 -1.60 -18.27
CA ASN A 230 -1.02 -1.04 -19.47
C ASN A 230 -1.57 -1.69 -20.75
N THR A 231 -1.82 -0.88 -21.76
CA THR A 231 -1.95 -1.37 -23.14
C THR A 231 -0.59 -1.85 -23.66
N GLN A 232 -0.59 -2.71 -24.68
CA GLN A 232 0.65 -3.19 -25.28
C GLN A 232 1.54 -2.05 -25.82
N GLN A 233 0.92 -1.00 -26.35
CA GLN A 233 1.64 0.19 -26.80
C GLN A 233 2.31 0.93 -25.62
N GLU A 234 1.58 1.12 -24.51
CA GLU A 234 2.15 1.74 -23.31
C GLU A 234 3.29 0.94 -22.71
N VAL A 235 3.24 -0.40 -22.78
CA VAL A 235 4.37 -1.25 -22.36
C VAL A 235 5.61 -0.93 -23.18
N LEU A 236 5.50 -0.88 -24.50
CA LEU A 236 6.63 -0.54 -25.40
C LEU A 236 7.18 0.86 -25.12
N GLU A 237 6.29 1.85 -24.99
CA GLU A 237 6.66 3.25 -24.72
C GLU A 237 7.34 3.41 -23.37
N LYS A 238 6.81 2.78 -22.32
CA LYS A 238 7.37 2.87 -20.96
C LYS A 238 8.68 2.09 -20.84
N ARG A 239 8.79 0.92 -21.51
CA ARG A 239 10.06 0.15 -21.58
C ARG A 239 11.17 0.90 -22.32
N ALA A 240 10.82 1.74 -23.30
CA ALA A 240 11.79 2.52 -24.08
C ALA A 240 12.68 3.43 -23.22
N HIS A 241 12.23 3.80 -22.01
CA HIS A 241 13.04 4.57 -21.06
C HIS A 241 14.38 3.89 -20.71
N PHE A 242 14.37 2.57 -20.51
CA PHE A 242 15.59 1.78 -20.27
C PHE A 242 16.08 1.05 -21.53
N GLY A 243 15.20 0.88 -22.52
CA GLY A 243 15.50 0.25 -23.81
C GLY A 243 15.40 -1.28 -23.77
N GLU A 244 15.12 -1.87 -24.94
CA GLU A 244 14.93 -3.32 -25.09
C GLU A 244 16.15 -4.16 -24.67
N ALA A 245 17.36 -3.65 -24.87
CA ALA A 245 18.58 -4.36 -24.48
C ALA A 245 18.69 -4.53 -22.96
N TYR A 246 18.19 -3.57 -22.18
CA TYR A 246 18.08 -3.69 -20.73
C TYR A 246 17.07 -4.77 -20.38
N TRP A 247 15.84 -4.62 -20.86
CA TRP A 247 14.75 -5.52 -20.51
C TRP A 247 15.03 -6.97 -20.89
N LYS A 248 15.66 -7.25 -22.04
CA LYS A 248 16.07 -8.60 -22.47
C LYS A 248 16.90 -9.37 -21.46
N GLN A 249 17.59 -8.68 -20.56
CA GLN A 249 18.44 -9.28 -19.55
C GLN A 249 17.71 -9.49 -18.21
N THR A 250 16.44 -9.07 -18.11
CA THR A 250 15.70 -9.08 -16.86
C THR A 250 14.63 -10.17 -16.83
N LYS A 251 14.22 -10.55 -15.61
CA LYS A 251 13.17 -11.56 -15.41
C LYS A 251 11.82 -11.09 -15.95
N SER A 252 11.64 -9.77 -15.98
CA SER A 252 10.45 -9.10 -16.47
C SER A 252 10.38 -8.96 -18.00
N TYR A 253 11.36 -9.47 -18.77
CA TYR A 253 11.34 -9.33 -20.23
C TYR A 253 10.20 -10.07 -20.91
N TYR A 254 10.02 -11.33 -20.49
CA TYR A 254 9.09 -12.28 -21.07
C TYR A 254 7.67 -12.12 -20.49
N LEU A 255 7.48 -11.07 -19.69
CA LEU A 255 6.17 -10.54 -19.28
C LEU A 255 5.57 -9.74 -20.43
#